data_AF-A0A818B0T7-F1
#
_entry.id   AF-A0A818B0T7-F1
#
_cell.length_a   1.000
_cell.length_b   1.000
_cell.length_c   1.000
_cell.angle_alpha   90.00
_cell.angle_beta   90.00
_cell.angle_gamma   90.00
#
_symmetry.space_group_name_H-M   'P 1'
#
loop_
_entity.id
_entity.type
_entity.pdbx_description
1 polymer ?
#
loop_
_entity_poly.entity_id
_entity_poly.type
_entity_poly.pdbx_seq_one_letter_code
_entity_poly.pdbx_strand_id
1 'polypeptide(L)'
;MIYFTDIPPQFAHAIFNYVLGLLSSMVRSPLDGSQELIVNGLTLLWQIVPYLHGLVLKDLKQILRKEQAEMLILVTGNMPSTKKVIIHGPDMSQIPTQAIISEDTQFSSVLQEALEFFGIPSSKREQYYLIDVKTQLIHIPDTYVRDFYFFRRNIYPQLSLVYMDGKKSQQGLERMAIFLKTTELSKVLFARYLLETMPFNQINNCITFFHDELIKSPLFPRKSLESDFNLYTTIHNKEVFNLDMLHKYNWYVFLSKCLFV
;
A
#
# COMPACT_ATOMS: atom_id res chain seq x y z
N MET A 1 19.12 31.46 -20.95
CA MET A 1 18.20 30.84 -19.97
C MET A 1 18.82 29.52 -19.58
N ILE A 2 19.41 29.42 -18.39
CA ILE A 2 20.09 28.19 -17.93
C ILE A 2 18.99 27.22 -17.51
N TYR A 3 18.76 26.17 -18.31
CA TYR A 3 17.93 25.05 -17.88
C TYR A 3 18.73 24.28 -16.82
N PHE A 4 18.31 24.33 -15.56
CA PHE A 4 18.73 23.35 -14.57
C PHE A 4 18.04 22.02 -14.92
N THR A 5 18.68 21.22 -15.78
CA THR A 5 18.20 19.86 -16.10
C THR A 5 18.54 18.85 -15.00
N ASP A 6 19.41 19.22 -14.06
CA ASP A 6 19.88 18.35 -12.99
C ASP A 6 19.63 18.95 -11.60
N ILE A 7 19.03 18.15 -10.73
CA ILE A 7 18.87 18.46 -9.31
C ILE A 7 20.20 18.17 -8.60
N PRO A 8 20.79 19.12 -7.85
CA PRO A 8 22.02 18.86 -7.11
C PRO A 8 21.85 17.69 -6.13
N PRO A 9 22.81 16.74 -6.05
CA PRO A 9 22.67 15.55 -5.21
C PRO A 9 22.36 15.85 -3.74
N GLN A 10 22.97 16.89 -3.18
CA GLN A 10 22.73 17.32 -1.80
C GLN A 10 21.29 17.79 -1.58
N PHE A 11 20.72 18.48 -2.56
CA PHE A 11 19.33 18.94 -2.52
C PHE A 11 18.36 17.77 -2.70
N ALA A 12 18.67 16.83 -3.60
CA ALA A 12 17.91 15.59 -3.76
C ALA A 12 17.87 14.78 -2.46
N HIS A 13 19.02 14.60 -1.80
CA HIS A 13 19.12 13.93 -0.49
C HIS A 13 18.32 14.66 0.60
N ALA A 14 18.36 15.99 0.63
CA ALA A 14 17.56 16.76 1.57
C ALA A 14 16.06 16.52 1.37
N ILE A 15 15.55 16.68 0.15
CA ILE A 15 14.12 16.46 -0.13
C ILE A 15 13.74 14.99 0.15
N PHE A 16 14.54 14.03 -0.30
CA PHE A 16 14.29 12.62 -0.05
C PHE A 16 14.12 12.34 1.44
N ASN A 17 15.03 12.83 2.28
CA ASN A 17 14.95 12.65 3.73
C ASN A 17 13.73 13.35 4.34
N TYR A 18 13.38 14.56 3.90
CA TYR A 18 12.18 15.25 4.36
C TYR A 18 10.90 14.49 4.01
N VAL A 19 10.77 14.04 2.77
CA VAL A 19 9.60 13.29 2.29
C VAL A 19 9.52 11.93 2.97
N LEU A 20 10.65 11.24 3.12
CA LEU A 20 10.74 9.97 3.85
C LEU A 20 10.27 10.13 5.29
N GLY A 21 10.74 11.16 6.00
CA GLY A 21 10.33 11.47 7.36
C GLY A 21 8.83 11.81 7.47
N LEU A 22 8.29 12.58 6.51
CA LEU A 22 6.86 12.88 6.43
C LEU A 22 6.03 11.60 6.29
N LEU A 23 6.36 10.75 5.30
CA LEU A 23 5.64 9.50 5.04
C LEU A 23 5.71 8.56 6.24
N SER A 24 6.88 8.39 6.84
CA SER A 24 7.04 7.59 8.07
C SER A 24 6.21 8.14 9.23
N SER A 25 6.13 9.46 9.38
CA SER A 25 5.26 10.09 10.38
C SER A 25 3.78 9.76 10.13
N MET A 26 3.31 9.80 8.87
CA MET A 26 1.92 9.48 8.52
C MET A 26 1.57 8.01 8.76
N VAL A 27 2.52 7.07 8.67
CA VAL A 27 2.27 5.68 9.04
C VAL A 27 2.07 5.52 10.55
N ARG A 28 2.82 6.28 11.36
CA ARG A 28 2.73 6.24 12.83
C ARG A 28 1.49 6.97 13.33
N SER A 29 1.24 8.15 12.78
CA SER A 29 0.16 9.08 13.16
C SER A 29 -0.55 9.59 11.89
N PRO A 30 -1.36 8.75 11.23
CA PRO A 30 -2.17 9.16 10.10
C PRO A 30 -3.11 10.27 10.52
N LEU A 31 -3.25 11.24 9.62
CA LEU A 31 -4.19 12.34 9.72
C LEU A 31 -5.42 11.99 8.89
N ASP A 32 -6.56 12.55 9.24
CA ASP A 32 -7.74 12.46 8.39
C ASP A 32 -7.42 13.01 6.99
N GLY A 33 -7.73 12.22 5.96
CA GLY A 33 -7.41 12.57 4.58
C GLY A 33 -5.92 12.48 4.20
N SER A 34 -5.06 11.83 4.98
CA SER A 34 -3.62 11.71 4.67
C SER A 34 -3.30 10.92 3.39
N GLN A 35 -4.29 10.29 2.75
CA GLN A 35 -4.12 9.55 1.50
C GLN A 35 -3.45 10.37 0.39
N GLU A 36 -3.92 11.60 0.19
CA GLU A 36 -3.40 12.49 -0.85
C GLU A 36 -1.95 12.89 -0.56
N LEU A 37 -1.64 13.20 0.70
CA LEU A 37 -0.27 13.53 1.12
C LEU A 37 0.67 12.33 0.97
N ILE A 38 0.20 11.13 1.28
CA ILE A 38 0.95 9.88 1.10
C ILE A 38 1.26 9.67 -0.38
N VAL A 39 0.24 9.76 -1.24
CA VAL A 39 0.41 9.61 -2.69
C VAL A 39 1.35 10.67 -3.24
N ASN A 40 1.16 11.93 -2.89
CA ASN A 40 2.04 13.02 -3.34
C ASN A 40 3.49 12.80 -2.89
N GLY A 41 3.71 12.41 -1.64
CA GLY A 41 5.04 12.08 -1.13
C GLY A 41 5.68 10.92 -1.89
N LEU A 42 4.94 9.83 -2.13
CA LEU A 42 5.43 8.68 -2.90
C LEU A 42 5.75 9.07 -4.36
N THR A 43 4.93 9.92 -4.97
CA THR A 43 5.19 10.40 -6.34
C THR A 43 6.47 11.23 -6.42
N LEU A 44 6.73 12.04 -5.41
CA LEU A 44 7.94 12.84 -5.32
C LEU A 44 9.18 11.95 -5.08
N LEU A 45 9.06 10.88 -4.27
CA LEU A 45 10.18 9.97 -4.02
C LEU A 45 10.71 9.32 -5.31
N TRP A 46 9.83 8.78 -6.17
CA TRP A 46 10.30 8.13 -7.40
C TRP A 46 10.84 9.12 -8.43
N GLN A 47 10.40 10.38 -8.41
CA GLN A 47 10.95 11.43 -9.26
C GLN A 47 12.34 11.90 -8.83
N ILE A 48 12.62 11.84 -7.53
CA ILE A 48 13.90 12.29 -6.95
C ILE A 48 14.94 11.19 -6.93
N VAL A 49 14.54 9.92 -6.87
CA VAL A 49 15.46 8.78 -6.80
C VAL A 49 16.57 8.78 -7.86
N PRO A 50 16.35 9.23 -9.12
CA PRO A 50 17.42 9.32 -10.13
C PRO A 50 18.60 10.21 -9.73
N TYR A 51 18.36 11.18 -8.86
CA TYR A 51 19.35 12.18 -8.42
C TYR A 51 20.02 11.79 -7.09
N LEU A 52 19.65 10.64 -6.50
CA LEU A 52 20.21 10.14 -5.25
C LEU A 52 21.44 9.28 -5.51
N HIS A 53 22.61 9.90 -5.43
CA HIS A 53 23.88 9.17 -5.50
C HIS A 53 24.22 8.54 -4.13
N GLY A 54 24.65 7.27 -4.17
CA GLY A 54 25.13 6.56 -2.98
C GLY A 54 24.05 5.99 -2.06
N LEU A 55 22.81 5.87 -2.52
CA LEU A 55 21.74 5.24 -1.73
C LEU A 55 21.98 3.73 -1.60
N VAL A 56 22.23 3.26 -0.38
CA VAL A 56 22.39 1.83 -0.08
C VAL A 56 21.05 1.21 0.31
N LEU A 57 20.52 0.32 -0.54
CA LEU A 57 19.20 -0.32 -0.36
C LEU A 57 19.04 -1.06 0.96
N LYS A 58 20.10 -1.73 1.44
CA LYS A 58 20.09 -2.45 2.72
C LYS A 58 19.87 -1.48 3.90
N ASP A 59 20.54 -0.33 3.88
CA ASP A 59 20.45 0.68 4.93
C ASP A 59 19.07 1.37 4.89
N LEU A 60 18.60 1.72 3.68
CA LEU A 60 17.26 2.29 3.50
C LEU A 60 16.18 1.35 4.04
N LYS A 61 16.25 0.06 3.70
CA LYS A 61 15.30 -0.96 4.20
C LYS A 61 15.35 -1.05 5.72
N GLN A 62 16.54 -1.03 6.32
CA GLN A 62 16.68 -1.07 7.79
C GLN A 62 16.05 0.15 8.45
N ILE A 63 16.24 1.36 7.90
CA ILE A 63 15.62 2.60 8.38
C ILE A 63 14.09 2.49 8.28
N LEU A 64 13.58 2.12 7.11
CA LEU A 64 12.15 1.99 6.87
C LEU A 64 11.47 0.96 7.78
N ARG A 65 12.16 -0.14 8.11
CA ARG A 65 11.66 -1.14 9.05
C ARG A 65 11.54 -0.58 10.46
N LYS A 66 12.54 0.18 10.92
CA LYS A 66 12.48 0.87 12.22
C LYS A 66 11.31 1.85 12.28
N GLU A 67 11.11 2.60 11.21
CA GLU A 67 10.01 3.57 11.09
C GLU A 67 8.64 2.94 10.74
N GLN A 68 8.57 1.61 10.57
CA GLN A 68 7.36 0.88 10.16
C GLN A 68 6.79 1.31 8.80
N ALA A 69 7.61 1.91 7.94
CA ALA A 69 7.21 2.46 6.64
C ALA A 69 7.68 1.59 5.44
N GLU A 70 8.34 0.46 5.70
CA GLU A 70 8.85 -0.46 4.66
C GLU A 70 7.76 -0.85 3.65
N MET A 71 6.58 -1.23 4.15
CA MET A 71 5.45 -1.66 3.33
C MET A 71 4.81 -0.53 2.51
N LEU A 72 5.01 0.74 2.91
CA LEU A 72 4.47 1.90 2.21
C LEU A 72 5.35 2.30 1.01
N ILE A 73 6.67 2.09 1.12
CA ILE A 73 7.64 2.67 0.17
C ILE A 73 8.29 1.60 -0.71
N LEU A 74 8.57 0.40 -0.18
CA LEU A 74 9.29 -0.63 -0.93
C LEU A 74 8.34 -1.68 -1.49
N VAL A 75 8.61 -2.11 -2.73
CA VAL A 75 8.02 -3.33 -3.32
C VAL A 75 8.49 -4.61 -2.64
N THR A 76 9.60 -4.55 -1.88
CA THR A 76 10.21 -5.68 -1.17
C THR A 76 9.79 -5.76 0.29
N GLY A 77 8.73 -5.05 0.69
CA GLY A 77 8.21 -5.09 2.04
C GLY A 77 7.89 -6.52 2.49
N ASN A 78 8.42 -6.91 3.65
CA ASN A 78 8.17 -8.24 4.23
C ASN A 78 7.92 -8.14 5.74
N MET A 79 6.73 -7.65 6.09
CA MET A 79 6.25 -7.58 7.47
C MET A 79 5.17 -8.64 7.69
N PRO A 80 5.21 -9.40 8.81
CA PRO A 80 4.15 -10.34 9.15
C PRO A 80 2.80 -9.64 9.28
N SER A 81 1.72 -10.34 8.92
CA SER A 81 0.35 -9.85 9.10
C SER A 81 -0.02 -9.72 10.59
N THR A 82 -1.00 -8.87 10.90
CA THR A 82 -1.67 -8.90 12.20
C THR A 82 -2.30 -10.28 12.46
N LYS A 83 -2.42 -10.68 13.72
CA LYS A 83 -3.03 -11.97 14.11
C LYS A 83 -4.55 -11.89 14.25
N LYS A 84 -5.07 -10.69 14.49
CA LYS A 84 -6.50 -10.41 14.65
C LYS A 84 -6.80 -8.95 14.39
N VAL A 85 -8.05 -8.66 14.12
CA VAL A 85 -8.62 -7.30 14.07
C VAL A 85 -9.78 -7.20 15.07
N ILE A 86 -10.01 -6.02 15.62
CA ILE A 86 -11.16 -5.71 16.47
C ILE A 86 -12.19 -5.00 15.62
N ILE A 87 -13.45 -5.43 15.67
CA ILE A 87 -14.52 -4.87 14.84
C ILE A 87 -15.61 -4.32 15.75
N HIS A 88 -15.85 -3.02 15.64
CA HIS A 88 -16.92 -2.31 16.34
C HIS A 88 -18.22 -2.38 15.55
N GLY A 89 -19.33 -2.58 16.25
CA GLY A 89 -20.65 -2.64 15.65
C GLY A 89 -21.14 -1.26 15.19
N PRO A 90 -22.27 -1.21 14.46
CA PRO A 90 -22.89 0.05 14.05
C PRO A 90 -23.39 0.90 15.23
N ASP A 91 -23.67 0.25 16.37
CA ASP A 91 -24.04 0.89 17.62
C ASP A 91 -22.85 0.83 18.59
N MET A 92 -22.40 2.00 19.06
CA MET A 92 -21.24 2.14 19.95
C MET A 92 -21.44 1.49 21.33
N SER A 93 -22.67 1.13 21.70
CA SER A 93 -22.97 0.40 22.93
C SER A 93 -22.72 -1.11 22.82
N GLN A 94 -22.59 -1.63 21.60
CA GLN A 94 -22.36 -3.06 21.36
C GLN A 94 -20.93 -3.47 21.69
N ILE A 95 -20.78 -4.67 22.23
CA ILE A 95 -19.46 -5.25 22.50
C ILE A 95 -18.77 -5.54 21.16
N PRO A 96 -17.53 -5.08 20.94
CA PRO A 96 -16.77 -5.37 19.73
C PRO A 96 -16.49 -6.88 19.57
N THR A 97 -16.45 -7.36 18.33
CA THR A 97 -16.01 -8.72 18.01
C THR A 97 -14.54 -8.74 17.56
N GLN A 98 -13.95 -9.93 17.45
CA GLN A 98 -12.58 -10.14 17.00
C GLN A 98 -12.54 -11.20 15.92
N ALA A 99 -12.01 -10.84 14.74
CA ALA A 99 -11.73 -11.80 13.68
C ALA A 99 -10.27 -12.23 13.72
N ILE A 100 -10.01 -13.54 13.64
CA ILE A 100 -8.66 -14.10 13.54
C ILE A 100 -8.17 -13.96 12.11
N ILE A 101 -6.92 -13.52 11.94
CA ILE A 101 -6.33 -13.24 10.63
C ILE A 101 -5.25 -14.26 10.31
N SER A 102 -5.41 -14.93 9.17
CA SER A 102 -4.43 -15.74 8.47
C SER A 102 -3.86 -14.99 7.26
N GLU A 103 -2.91 -15.63 6.57
CA GLU A 103 -2.20 -15.05 5.43
C GLU A 103 -3.06 -14.87 4.16
N ASP A 104 -4.19 -15.55 4.11
CA ASP A 104 -5.14 -15.55 3.01
C ASP A 104 -6.48 -14.90 3.38
N THR A 105 -6.62 -14.37 4.60
CA THR A 105 -7.86 -13.70 5.03
C THR A 105 -8.10 -12.41 4.21
N GLN A 106 -9.25 -12.35 3.56
CA GLN A 106 -9.76 -11.17 2.86
C GLN A 106 -10.75 -10.38 3.74
N PHE A 107 -10.95 -9.11 3.41
CA PHE A 107 -11.93 -8.28 4.12
C PHE A 107 -13.36 -8.76 3.93
N SER A 108 -13.67 -9.46 2.84
CA SER A 108 -14.97 -10.10 2.58
C SER A 108 -15.33 -11.10 3.67
N SER A 109 -14.38 -11.97 4.06
CA SER A 109 -14.55 -12.93 5.16
C SER A 109 -14.75 -12.24 6.51
N VAL A 110 -13.93 -11.21 6.80
CA VAL A 110 -14.06 -10.40 8.03
C VAL A 110 -15.40 -9.67 8.09
N LEU A 111 -15.86 -9.13 6.97
CA LEU A 111 -17.13 -8.43 6.85
C LEU A 111 -18.29 -9.40 7.09
N GLN A 112 -18.25 -10.59 6.50
CA GLN A 112 -19.27 -11.61 6.70
C GLN A 112 -19.40 -12.00 8.19
N GLU A 113 -18.28 -12.29 8.85
CA GLU A 113 -18.26 -12.63 10.28
C GLU A 113 -18.85 -11.49 11.14
N ALA A 114 -18.49 -10.24 10.84
CA ALA A 114 -19.04 -9.07 11.53
C ALA A 114 -20.55 -8.92 11.32
N LEU A 115 -21.03 -9.06 10.08
CA LEU A 115 -22.46 -8.96 9.75
C LEU A 115 -23.30 -10.02 10.47
N GLU A 116 -22.77 -11.23 10.58
CA GLU A 116 -23.41 -12.33 11.32
C GLU A 116 -23.42 -12.07 12.82
N PHE A 117 -22.28 -11.67 13.39
CA PHE A 117 -22.16 -11.37 14.82
C PHE A 117 -23.10 -10.25 15.28
N PHE A 118 -23.18 -9.15 14.51
CA PHE A 118 -24.06 -8.02 14.84
C PHE A 118 -25.52 -8.19 14.38
N GLY A 119 -25.87 -9.35 13.83
CA GLY A 119 -27.25 -9.69 13.45
C GLY A 119 -27.80 -8.82 12.32
N ILE A 120 -26.96 -8.40 11.36
CA ILE A 120 -27.39 -7.55 10.25
C ILE A 120 -28.26 -8.36 9.27
N PRO A 121 -29.52 -7.93 9.01
CA PRO A 121 -30.42 -8.63 8.09
C PRO A 121 -29.85 -8.70 6.67
N SER A 122 -30.01 -9.85 6.00
CA SER A 122 -29.47 -10.08 4.64
C SER A 122 -29.87 -9.00 3.63
N SER A 123 -31.10 -8.46 3.74
CA SER A 123 -31.61 -7.38 2.88
C SER A 123 -30.87 -6.04 3.01
N LYS A 124 -30.04 -5.87 4.05
CA LYS A 124 -29.26 -4.65 4.28
C LYS A 124 -27.75 -4.84 4.12
N ARG A 125 -27.26 -6.08 4.02
CA ARG A 125 -25.82 -6.40 4.11
C ARG A 125 -24.97 -5.71 3.04
N GLU A 126 -25.51 -5.51 1.84
CA GLU A 126 -24.82 -4.83 0.73
C GLU A 126 -24.51 -3.35 1.02
N GLN A 127 -25.12 -2.76 2.04
CA GLN A 127 -24.94 -1.36 2.44
C GLN A 127 -24.01 -1.21 3.64
N TYR A 128 -23.35 -2.29 4.07
CA TYR A 128 -22.43 -2.27 5.19
C TYR A 128 -21.00 -2.55 4.73
N TYR A 129 -20.06 -1.77 5.27
CA TYR A 129 -18.65 -1.85 4.92
C TYR A 129 -17.78 -1.78 6.17
N LEU A 130 -16.57 -2.32 6.07
CA LEU A 130 -15.54 -2.17 7.08
C LEU A 130 -14.77 -0.88 6.83
N ILE A 131 -14.69 -0.03 7.85
CA ILE A 131 -13.92 1.21 7.84
C ILE A 131 -12.81 1.11 8.88
N ASP A 132 -11.58 1.47 8.53
CA ASP A 132 -10.49 1.59 9.48
C ASP A 132 -10.75 2.77 10.44
N VAL A 133 -10.77 2.50 11.74
CA VAL A 133 -11.09 3.52 12.76
C VAL A 133 -10.08 4.67 12.76
N LYS A 134 -8.82 4.39 12.42
CA LYS A 134 -7.73 5.34 12.54
C LYS A 134 -7.61 6.28 11.34
N THR A 135 -7.84 5.74 10.13
CA THR A 135 -7.65 6.44 8.85
C THR A 135 -8.97 6.83 8.20
N GLN A 136 -10.09 6.33 8.73
CA GLN A 136 -11.44 6.52 8.18
C GLN A 136 -11.59 6.01 6.74
N LEU A 137 -10.75 5.04 6.36
CA LEU A 137 -10.75 4.47 5.02
C LEU A 137 -11.63 3.22 4.94
N ILE A 138 -12.48 3.18 3.93
CA ILE A 138 -13.26 2.00 3.55
C ILE A 138 -12.35 0.93 2.98
N HIS A 139 -12.55 -0.32 3.37
CA HIS A 139 -11.85 -1.46 2.78
C HIS A 139 -12.62 -2.07 1.62
N ILE A 140 -11.88 -2.44 0.56
CA ILE A 140 -12.41 -3.18 -0.57
C ILE A 140 -12.50 -4.66 -0.15
N PRO A 141 -13.69 -5.29 -0.21
CA PRO A 141 -13.90 -6.65 0.32
C PRO A 141 -12.92 -7.70 -0.21
N ASP A 142 -12.59 -7.64 -1.50
CA ASP A 142 -11.75 -8.66 -2.17
C ASP A 142 -10.25 -8.49 -1.91
N THR A 143 -9.86 -7.51 -1.09
CA THR A 143 -8.46 -7.29 -0.73
C THR A 143 -8.06 -8.05 0.54
N TYR A 144 -6.78 -8.42 0.63
CA TYR A 144 -6.25 -9.18 1.75
C TYR A 144 -5.93 -8.29 2.94
N VAL A 145 -6.33 -8.71 4.14
CA VAL A 145 -6.11 -7.97 5.39
C VAL A 145 -4.61 -7.71 5.64
N ARG A 146 -3.77 -8.68 5.27
CA ARG A 146 -2.30 -8.61 5.43
C ARG A 146 -1.64 -7.46 4.66
N ASP A 147 -2.29 -6.93 3.63
CA ASP A 147 -1.74 -5.85 2.80
C ASP A 147 -1.79 -4.50 3.52
N PHE A 148 -2.62 -4.40 4.57
CA PHE A 148 -2.92 -3.15 5.28
C PHE A 148 -2.44 -3.20 6.73
N TYR A 149 -2.50 -4.38 7.35
CA TYR A 149 -2.30 -4.51 8.78
C TYR A 149 -1.17 -5.47 9.12
N PHE A 150 -0.08 -4.86 9.61
CA PHE A 150 1.13 -5.58 9.99
C PHE A 150 1.19 -5.84 11.49
N PHE A 151 1.88 -6.92 11.86
CA PHE A 151 2.05 -7.33 13.24
C PHE A 151 2.69 -6.22 14.07
N ARG A 152 2.00 -5.84 15.15
CA ARG A 152 2.52 -4.99 16.20
C ARG A 152 2.20 -5.63 17.54
N ARG A 153 3.21 -5.70 18.43
CA ARG A 153 3.04 -6.32 19.74
C ARG A 153 1.98 -5.56 20.52
N ASN A 154 0.96 -6.28 20.99
CA ASN A 154 -0.16 -5.76 21.80
C ASN A 154 -0.97 -4.63 21.15
N ILE A 155 -0.87 -4.44 19.83
CA ILE A 155 -1.65 -3.45 19.08
C ILE A 155 -2.39 -4.22 17.99
N TYR A 156 -3.72 -4.15 18.03
CA TYR A 156 -4.59 -4.75 17.02
C TYR A 156 -5.30 -3.64 16.25
N PRO A 157 -5.35 -3.73 14.91
CA PRO A 157 -6.15 -2.80 14.11
C PRO A 157 -7.61 -2.83 14.54
N GLN A 158 -8.24 -1.67 14.44
CA GLN A 158 -9.64 -1.49 14.78
C GLN A 158 -10.42 -1.08 13.54
N LEU A 159 -11.51 -1.79 13.30
CA LEU A 159 -12.43 -1.58 12.20
C LEU A 159 -13.80 -1.22 12.78
N SER A 160 -14.59 -0.46 12.03
CA SER A 160 -16.00 -0.20 12.32
C SER A 160 -16.86 -0.76 11.19
N LEU A 161 -17.92 -1.47 11.57
CA LEU A 161 -18.96 -1.89 10.65
C LEU A 161 -19.94 -0.73 10.45
N VAL A 162 -19.92 -0.11 9.27
CA VAL A 162 -20.65 1.14 9.03
C VAL A 162 -21.66 0.97 7.91
N TYR A 163 -22.87 1.45 8.15
CA TYR A 163 -23.88 1.61 7.12
C TYR A 163 -23.54 2.80 6.22
N MET A 164 -23.55 2.60 4.91
CA MET A 164 -23.29 3.65 3.93
C MET A 164 -24.34 3.61 2.82
N ASP A 165 -24.80 4.78 2.38
CA ASP A 165 -25.62 4.87 1.19
C ASP A 165 -24.82 4.47 -0.06
N GLY A 166 -25.50 3.88 -1.05
CA GLY A 166 -24.84 3.30 -2.23
C GLY A 166 -23.97 4.29 -3.02
N LYS A 167 -24.31 5.59 -3.01
CA LYS A 167 -23.51 6.60 -3.72
C LYS A 167 -22.23 6.92 -2.95
N LYS A 168 -22.32 7.12 -1.63
CA LYS A 168 -21.13 7.36 -0.80
C LYS A 168 -20.21 6.15 -0.74
N SER A 169 -20.77 4.93 -0.64
CA SER A 169 -19.94 3.73 -0.62
C SER A 169 -19.20 3.54 -1.94
N GLN A 170 -19.87 3.73 -3.08
CA GLN A 170 -19.23 3.67 -4.39
C GLN A 170 -18.09 4.70 -4.52
N GLN A 171 -18.33 5.96 -4.14
CA GLN A 171 -17.30 6.99 -4.16
C GLN A 171 -16.11 6.67 -3.23
N GLY A 172 -16.39 6.11 -2.06
CA GLY A 172 -15.36 5.67 -1.12
C GLY A 172 -14.50 4.55 -1.69
N LEU A 173 -15.13 3.52 -2.27
CA LEU A 173 -14.44 2.39 -2.90
C LEU A 173 -13.59 2.84 -4.10
N GLU A 174 -14.13 3.72 -4.96
CA GLU A 174 -13.39 4.31 -6.09
C GLU A 174 -12.14 5.05 -5.63
N ARG A 175 -12.27 5.94 -4.64
CA ARG A 175 -11.13 6.68 -4.07
C ARG A 175 -10.09 5.74 -3.46
N MET A 176 -10.54 4.73 -2.72
CA MET A 176 -9.63 3.73 -2.14
C MET A 176 -8.89 2.94 -3.24
N ALA A 177 -9.59 2.54 -4.30
CA ALA A 177 -8.97 1.82 -5.43
C ALA A 177 -7.90 2.67 -6.12
N ILE A 178 -8.19 3.95 -6.39
CA ILE A 178 -7.22 4.89 -6.97
C ILE A 178 -6.01 5.07 -6.04
N PHE A 179 -6.26 5.29 -4.75
CA PHE A 179 -5.21 5.45 -3.73
C PHE A 179 -4.27 4.24 -3.70
N LEU A 180 -4.83 3.03 -3.64
CA LEU A 180 -4.04 1.80 -3.60
C LEU A 180 -3.27 1.58 -4.90
N LYS A 181 -3.89 1.74 -6.06
CA LYS A 181 -3.21 1.57 -7.35
C LYS A 181 -2.10 2.59 -7.57
N THR A 182 -2.31 3.83 -7.17
CA THR A 182 -1.28 4.88 -7.25
C THR A 182 -0.13 4.62 -6.29
N THR A 183 -0.43 4.12 -5.08
CA THR A 183 0.58 3.71 -4.10
C THR A 183 1.44 2.57 -4.65
N GLU A 184 0.84 1.50 -5.16
CA GLU A 184 1.58 0.37 -5.75
C GLU A 184 2.39 0.78 -6.99
N LEU A 185 1.82 1.61 -7.88
CA LEU A 185 2.53 2.19 -9.01
C LEU A 185 3.76 3.00 -8.56
N SER A 186 3.63 3.83 -7.54
CA SER A 186 4.74 4.64 -7.03
C SER A 186 5.87 3.80 -6.46
N LYS A 187 5.55 2.69 -5.77
CA LYS A 187 6.57 1.75 -5.25
C LYS A 187 7.37 1.10 -6.38
N VAL A 188 6.70 0.61 -7.43
CA VAL A 188 7.41 -0.03 -8.55
C VAL A 188 8.20 0.99 -9.38
N LEU A 189 7.68 2.22 -9.56
CA LEU A 189 8.44 3.31 -10.18
C LEU A 189 9.68 3.64 -9.36
N PHE A 190 9.56 3.75 -8.03
CA PHE A 190 10.69 3.98 -7.15
C PHE A 190 11.76 2.89 -7.32
N ALA A 191 11.38 1.61 -7.27
CA ALA A 191 12.31 0.49 -7.44
C ALA A 191 12.95 0.47 -8.84
N ARG A 192 12.14 0.72 -9.88
CA ARG A 192 12.59 0.76 -11.28
C ARG A 192 13.59 1.89 -11.52
N TYR A 193 13.24 3.13 -11.16
CA TYR A 193 14.11 4.27 -11.40
C TYR A 193 15.37 4.18 -10.57
N LEU A 194 15.29 3.67 -9.34
CA LEU A 194 16.47 3.39 -8.53
C LEU A 194 17.43 2.46 -9.27
N LEU A 195 16.92 1.33 -9.80
CA LEU A 195 17.74 0.38 -10.55
C LEU A 195 18.32 1.00 -11.84
N GLU A 196 17.52 1.78 -12.57
CA GLU A 196 17.93 2.44 -13.82
C GLU A 196 19.03 3.48 -13.63
N THR A 197 19.13 4.09 -12.45
CA THR A 197 20.11 5.13 -12.14
C THR A 197 21.28 4.63 -11.31
N MET A 198 21.30 3.35 -10.95
CA MET A 198 22.41 2.77 -10.19
C MET A 198 23.72 2.79 -11.01
N PRO A 199 24.86 3.18 -10.38
CA PRO A 199 26.16 3.07 -11.01
C PRO A 199 26.49 1.63 -11.44
N PHE A 200 27.23 1.47 -12.55
CA PHE A 200 27.57 0.16 -13.13
C PHE A 200 28.23 -0.81 -12.13
N ASN A 201 29.08 -0.31 -11.23
CA ASN A 201 29.73 -1.12 -10.21
C ASN A 201 28.81 -1.54 -9.04
N GLN A 202 27.59 -0.99 -8.95
CA GLN A 202 26.61 -1.28 -7.90
C GLN A 202 25.35 -1.98 -8.43
N ILE A 203 25.13 -1.99 -9.75
CA ILE A 203 23.91 -2.54 -10.37
C ILE A 203 23.68 -4.01 -10.00
N ASN A 204 24.73 -4.84 -10.01
CA ASN A 204 24.61 -6.27 -9.65
C ASN A 204 24.15 -6.45 -8.20
N ASN A 205 24.70 -5.67 -7.26
CA ASN A 205 24.27 -5.72 -5.86
C ASN A 205 22.81 -5.29 -5.70
N CYS A 206 22.37 -4.31 -6.49
CA CYS A 206 20.98 -3.84 -6.51
C CYS A 206 20.03 -4.93 -7.06
N ILE A 207 20.40 -5.59 -8.16
CA ILE A 207 19.64 -6.69 -8.76
C ILE A 207 19.52 -7.86 -7.78
N THR A 208 20.64 -8.32 -7.23
CA THR A 208 20.65 -9.41 -6.24
C THR A 208 19.78 -9.08 -5.03
N PHE A 209 19.84 -7.84 -4.52
CA PHE A 209 18.97 -7.41 -3.42
C PHE A 209 17.49 -7.52 -3.78
N PHE A 210 17.07 -6.99 -4.94
CA PHE A 210 15.66 -7.05 -5.34
C PHE A 210 15.21 -8.48 -5.58
N HIS A 211 16.00 -9.29 -6.28
CA HIS A 211 15.72 -10.70 -6.53
C HIS A 211 15.50 -11.46 -5.21
N ASP A 212 16.46 -11.38 -4.29
CA ASP A 212 16.43 -12.13 -3.03
C ASP A 212 15.27 -11.72 -2.12
N GLU A 213 14.91 -10.44 -2.14
CA GLU A 213 13.82 -9.93 -1.30
C GLU A 213 12.43 -10.14 -1.93
N LEU A 214 12.31 -10.05 -3.26
CA LEU A 214 11.03 -10.28 -3.95
C LEU A 214 10.59 -11.74 -3.83
N ILE A 215 11.50 -12.70 -4.03
CA ILE A 215 11.16 -14.13 -3.93
C ILE A 215 10.68 -14.52 -2.53
N LYS A 216 11.15 -13.81 -1.50
CA LYS A 216 10.73 -14.00 -0.10
C LYS A 216 9.47 -13.19 0.25
N SER A 217 9.05 -12.26 -0.59
CA SER A 217 7.94 -11.38 -0.29
C SER A 217 6.62 -12.10 -0.52
N PRO A 218 5.71 -12.12 0.46
CA PRO A 218 4.38 -12.71 0.28
C PRO A 218 3.46 -11.89 -0.63
N LEU A 219 3.86 -10.65 -0.97
CA LEU A 219 3.14 -9.79 -1.92
C LEU A 219 3.50 -10.13 -3.36
N PHE A 220 4.64 -10.77 -3.59
CA PHE A 220 5.08 -11.18 -4.92
C PHE A 220 4.75 -12.67 -5.13
N PRO A 221 4.25 -13.07 -6.31
CA PRO A 221 3.95 -12.25 -7.48
C PRO A 221 2.55 -11.65 -7.50
N ARG A 222 1.75 -11.82 -6.44
CA ARG A 222 0.34 -11.40 -6.41
C ARG A 222 0.14 -9.94 -6.84
N LYS A 223 0.81 -9.00 -6.17
CA LYS A 223 0.67 -7.56 -6.49
C LYS A 223 1.20 -7.23 -7.89
N SER A 224 2.19 -7.94 -8.40
CA SER A 224 2.82 -7.63 -9.69
C SER A 224 2.13 -8.26 -10.89
N LEU A 225 1.56 -9.46 -10.76
CA LEU A 225 1.05 -10.27 -11.87
C LEU A 225 -0.46 -10.55 -11.81
N GLU A 226 -1.09 -10.55 -10.64
CA GLU A 226 -2.52 -10.86 -10.57
C GLU A 226 -3.36 -9.72 -11.12
N SER A 227 -4.38 -10.09 -11.90
CA SER A 227 -5.37 -9.15 -12.40
C SER A 227 -6.56 -9.16 -11.45
N ASP A 228 -6.87 -7.97 -10.92
CA ASP A 228 -8.03 -7.78 -10.06
C ASP A 228 -9.28 -7.59 -10.92
N PHE A 229 -9.79 -8.68 -11.50
CA PHE A 229 -10.95 -8.64 -12.39
C PHE A 229 -12.20 -8.10 -11.69
N ASN A 230 -12.37 -8.44 -10.41
CA ASN A 230 -13.50 -8.00 -9.60
C ASN A 230 -13.48 -6.49 -9.36
N LEU A 231 -12.29 -5.88 -9.25
CA LEU A 231 -12.15 -4.44 -9.18
C LEU A 231 -12.79 -3.76 -10.41
N TYR A 232 -12.61 -4.29 -11.61
CA TYR A 232 -13.17 -3.68 -12.83
C TYR A 232 -14.66 -3.93 -13.03
N THR A 233 -15.17 -5.04 -12.52
CA THR A 233 -16.61 -5.34 -12.56
C THR A 233 -17.38 -4.56 -11.51
N THR A 234 -16.76 -4.25 -10.37
CA THR A 234 -17.43 -3.60 -9.23
C THR A 234 -17.17 -2.09 -9.21
N ILE A 235 -16.01 -1.66 -9.68
CA ILE A 235 -15.59 -0.26 -9.75
C ILE A 235 -15.44 0.13 -11.22
N HIS A 236 -16.49 0.72 -11.79
CA HIS A 236 -16.54 1.16 -13.18
C HIS A 236 -15.81 2.48 -13.41
N ASN A 237 -14.53 2.54 -13.06
CA ASN A 237 -13.71 3.73 -13.19
C ASN A 237 -12.53 3.50 -14.16
N LYS A 238 -12.55 4.22 -15.28
CA LYS A 238 -11.51 4.16 -16.33
C LYS A 238 -10.12 4.57 -15.81
N GLU A 239 -10.06 5.45 -14.81
CA GLU A 239 -8.81 5.86 -14.18
C GLU A 239 -8.13 4.69 -13.47
N VAL A 240 -8.90 3.90 -12.72
CA VAL A 240 -8.40 2.70 -12.02
C VAL A 240 -7.82 1.70 -13.03
N PHE A 241 -8.50 1.49 -14.16
CA PHE A 241 -8.01 0.65 -15.24
C PHE A 241 -6.68 1.16 -15.82
N ASN A 242 -6.60 2.46 -16.14
CA ASN A 242 -5.38 3.05 -16.69
C ASN A 242 -4.20 2.95 -15.70
N LEU A 243 -4.45 3.19 -14.41
CA LEU A 243 -3.44 3.04 -13.36
C LEU A 243 -2.94 1.60 -13.25
N ASP A 244 -3.82 0.60 -13.34
CA ASP A 244 -3.41 -0.80 -13.32
C ASP A 244 -2.58 -1.19 -14.53
N MET A 245 -2.93 -0.69 -15.73
CA MET A 245 -2.13 -0.92 -16.93
C MET A 245 -0.72 -0.33 -16.79
N LEU A 246 -0.61 0.91 -16.30
CA LEU A 246 0.67 1.55 -16.02
C LEU A 246 1.47 0.78 -14.96
N HIS A 247 0.81 0.32 -13.91
CA HIS A 247 1.42 -0.48 -12.85
C HIS A 247 2.00 -1.79 -13.38
N LYS A 248 1.22 -2.56 -14.14
CA LYS A 248 1.66 -3.81 -14.78
C LYS A 248 2.80 -3.59 -15.76
N TYR A 249 2.73 -2.55 -16.59
CA TYR A 249 3.81 -2.19 -17.50
C TYR A 249 5.11 -1.90 -16.74
N ASN A 250 5.04 -1.13 -15.66
CA ASN A 250 6.24 -0.82 -14.87
C ASN A 250 6.81 -2.03 -14.15
N TRP A 251 5.95 -2.95 -13.66
CA TRP A 251 6.40 -4.25 -13.17
C TRP A 251 7.11 -5.05 -14.25
N TYR A 252 6.54 -5.14 -15.45
CA TYR A 252 7.18 -5.84 -16.57
C TYR A 252 8.58 -5.27 -16.88
N VAL A 253 8.70 -3.94 -16.99
CA VAL A 253 10.00 -3.28 -17.26
C VAL A 253 10.99 -3.46 -16.11
N PHE A 254 10.51 -3.42 -14.87
CA PHE A 254 11.36 -3.63 -13.70
C PHE A 254 11.87 -5.08 -13.63
N LEU A 255 10.97 -6.06 -13.78
CA LEU A 255 11.32 -7.48 -13.73
C LEU A 255 12.19 -7.90 -14.90
N SER A 256 12.03 -7.31 -16.09
CA SER A 256 12.90 -7.60 -17.23
C SER A 256 14.37 -7.25 -16.97
N LYS A 257 14.62 -6.32 -16.04
CA LYS A 257 15.96 -5.92 -15.59
C LYS A 257 16.44 -6.67 -14.35
N CYS A 258 15.51 -7.15 -13.51
CA CYS A 258 15.84 -7.86 -12.26
C CYS A 258 15.95 -9.39 -12.38
N LEU A 259 15.17 -10.03 -13.27
CA LEU A 259 15.01 -11.50 -13.30
C LEU A 259 15.71 -12.20 -14.48
N PHE A 260 16.30 -11.46 -15.42
CA PHE A 260 16.97 -12.01 -16.61
C PHE A 260 18.48 -11.73 -16.65
N VAL A 261 19.14 -11.69 -15.49
CA VAL A 261 20.61 -11.65 -15.38
C VAL A 261 21.11 -12.98 -14.83
#